data_AF-A0A6A0A192-F1
#
_entry.id   AF-A0A6A0A192-F1
#
_cell.length_a   1.000
_cell.length_b   1.000
_cell.length_c   1.000
_cell.angle_alpha   90.00
_cell.angle_beta   90.00
_cell.angle_gamma   90.00
#
_symmetry.space_group_name_H-M   'P 1'
#
loop_
_entity.id
_entity.type
_entity.pdbx_description
1 polymer ?
#
loop_
_entity_poly.entity_id
_entity_poly.type
_entity_poly.pdbx_seq_one_letter_code
_entity_poly.pdbx_strand_id
1 'polypeptide(L)'
;MCLHEAGVRNGDELVYSKLPADIANRCVLLMDPVLGTGNTACKSIKVLIETGVDESKIVMLCLIAAPEGIHKVFRSFPKVKVVTSEIDQRVDDNYVVVPGVGEFGDRYFCA
;
A
#
# COMPACT_ATOMS: atom_id res chain seq x y z
N MET A 1 7.49 1.47 9.82
CA MET A 1 6.20 0.81 10.09
C MET A 1 6.27 -0.55 9.43
N CYS A 2 6.01 -1.63 10.17
CA CYS A 2 5.93 -2.95 9.56
C CYS A 2 4.48 -3.42 9.66
N LEU A 3 3.79 -3.37 8.53
CA LEU A 3 2.56 -4.09 8.29
C LEU A 3 2.93 -5.20 7.32
N HIS A 4 2.67 -6.46 7.68
CA HIS A 4 2.99 -7.61 6.82
C HIS A 4 1.71 -8.41 6.59
N GLU A 5 1.46 -8.79 5.33
CA GLU A 5 0.40 -9.70 4.92
C GLU A 5 1.04 -10.99 4.40
N ALA A 6 0.43 -12.15 4.68
CA ALA A 6 0.85 -13.44 4.13
C ALA A 6 0.11 -13.72 2.82
N GLY A 7 0.84 -14.08 1.76
CA GLY A 7 0.30 -14.50 0.46
C GLY A 7 -0.34 -15.90 0.50
N VAL A 8 -1.41 -16.08 1.29
CA VAL A 8 -2.16 -17.35 1.35
C VAL A 8 -3.65 -17.09 1.09
N ARG A 9 -4.30 -18.10 0.49
CA ARG A 9 -5.64 -18.14 -0.13
C ARG A 9 -6.86 -17.60 0.66
N ASN A 10 -6.68 -16.99 1.83
CA ASN A 10 -7.69 -16.26 2.63
C ASN A 10 -7.14 -14.86 3.01
N GLY A 11 -6.73 -14.07 2.02
CA GLY A 11 -5.89 -12.87 2.17
C GLY A 11 -6.56 -11.63 2.79
N ASP A 12 -7.24 -11.75 3.94
CA ASP A 12 -7.98 -10.64 4.58
C ASP A 12 -7.54 -10.30 6.01
N GLU A 13 -6.53 -10.96 6.58
CA GLU A 13 -6.10 -10.73 7.96
C GLU A 13 -4.75 -10.02 8.09
N LEU A 14 -4.73 -8.99 8.94
CA LEU A 14 -3.52 -8.31 9.38
C LEU A 14 -2.66 -9.28 10.21
N VAL A 15 -1.55 -9.76 9.64
CA VAL A 15 -0.70 -10.77 10.28
C VAL A 15 0.16 -10.15 11.39
N TYR A 16 0.69 -8.96 11.16
CA TYR A 16 1.56 -8.29 12.11
C TYR A 16 1.45 -6.77 12.01
N SER A 17 1.39 -6.10 13.16
CA SER A 17 1.45 -4.65 13.27
C SER A 17 2.29 -4.23 14.47
N LYS A 18 3.25 -3.36 14.22
CA LYS A 18 4.06 -2.70 15.26
C LYS A 18 4.19 -1.22 14.92
N LEU A 19 3.47 -0.41 15.69
CA LEU A 19 3.34 1.03 15.50
C LEU A 19 3.89 1.77 16.73
N PRO A 20 4.47 2.98 16.56
CA PRO A 20 4.78 3.86 17.69
C PRO A 20 3.52 4.14 18.51
N ALA A 21 3.66 4.19 19.84
CA ALA A 21 2.53 4.43 20.74
C ALA A 21 1.84 5.79 20.51
N ASP A 22 2.56 6.76 19.96
CA ASP A 22 2.10 8.12 19.67
C ASP A 22 1.79 8.36 18.19
N ILE A 23 1.59 7.30 17.40
CA ILE A 23 1.40 7.39 15.94
C ILE A 23 0.23 8.32 15.52
N ALA A 24 -0.84 8.40 16.32
CA ALA A 24 -1.98 9.27 16.07
C ALA A 24 -1.59 10.76 15.90
N ASN A 25 -0.49 11.18 16.52
CA ASN A 25 -0.01 12.56 16.47
C ASN A 25 1.04 12.81 15.37
N ARG A 26 1.39 11.80 14.56
CA ARG A 26 2.50 11.86 13.60
C ARG A 26 2.02 12.00 12.15
N CYS A 27 2.93 12.44 11.29
CA CYS A 27 2.83 12.24 9.85
C CYS A 27 3.35 10.84 9.51
N VAL A 28 2.64 10.12 8.66
CA VAL A 28 2.92 8.72 8.34
C VAL A 28 3.33 8.61 6.88
N LEU A 29 4.53 8.07 6.66
CA LEU A 29 4.94 7.57 5.35
C LEU A 29 4.61 6.07 5.29
N LEU A 30 3.60 5.72 4.50
CA LEU A 30 3.25 4.34 4.19
C LEU A 30 4.01 3.94 2.92
N MET A 31 4.85 2.92 2.98
CA MET A 31 5.77 2.57 1.90
C MET A 31 5.45 1.18 1.37
N ASP A 32 5.20 1.09 0.07
CA ASP A 32 5.03 -0.17 -0.67
C ASP A 32 5.60 0.05 -2.08
N PRO A 33 6.57 -0.75 -2.56
CA PRO A 33 7.18 -0.54 -3.87
C PRO A 33 6.18 -0.54 -5.03
N VAL A 34 5.10 -1.34 -4.95
CA VAL A 34 4.16 -1.53 -6.06
C VAL A 34 2.72 -1.32 -5.60
N LEU A 35 2.08 -0.26 -6.06
CA LEU A 35 0.64 -0.05 -5.89
C LEU A 35 -0.14 -0.71 -7.03
N GLY A 36 -0.41 -2.02 -6.90
CA GLY A 36 -1.18 -2.80 -7.88
C GLY A 36 -2.70 -2.60 -7.77
N THR A 37 -3.41 -3.58 -7.23
CA THR A 37 -4.88 -3.51 -7.06
C THR A 37 -5.35 -2.50 -6.01
N GLY A 38 -4.45 -2.01 -5.17
CA GLY A 38 -4.75 -1.12 -4.04
C GLY A 38 -5.35 -1.81 -2.81
N ASN A 39 -5.53 -3.13 -2.81
CA ASN A 39 -6.11 -3.87 -1.67
C ASN A 39 -5.29 -3.70 -0.38
N THR A 40 -4.00 -4.05 -0.43
CA THR A 40 -3.08 -3.98 0.70
C THR A 40 -2.87 -2.55 1.19
N ALA A 41 -2.75 -1.59 0.26
CA ALA A 41 -2.67 -0.18 0.59
C ALA A 41 -3.92 0.30 1.35
N CYS A 42 -5.12 -0.01 0.85
CA CYS A 42 -6.36 0.38 1.51
C CYS A 42 -6.52 -0.23 2.91
N LYS A 43 -6.14 -1.50 3.10
CA LYS A 43 -6.14 -2.17 4.40
C LYS A 43 -5.17 -1.50 5.37
N SER A 44 -3.95 -1.22 4.91
CA SER A 44 -2.93 -0.54 5.72
C SER A 44 -3.37 0.86 6.15
N ILE A 45 -3.94 1.64 5.22
CA ILE A 45 -4.50 2.97 5.52
C ILE A 45 -5.64 2.86 6.54
N LYS A 46 -6.54 1.88 6.38
CA LYS A 46 -7.63 1.64 7.32
C LYS A 46 -7.12 1.38 8.74
N VAL A 47 -6.12 0.52 8.91
CA VAL A 47 -5.50 0.23 10.22
C VAL A 47 -4.91 1.50 10.84
N LEU A 48 -4.30 2.38 10.04
CA LEU A 48 -3.74 3.63 10.55
C LEU A 48 -4.83 4.59 11.05
N ILE A 49 -5.91 4.72 10.29
CA ILE A 49 -7.06 5.54 10.68
C ILE A 49 -7.72 4.98 11.94
N GLU A 50 -7.88 3.65 12.03
CA GLU A 50 -8.42 2.98 13.23
C GLU A 50 -7.51 3.15 14.45
N THR A 51 -6.20 3.35 14.24
CA THR A 51 -5.23 3.67 15.29
C THR A 51 -5.21 5.19 15.62
N GLY A 52 -6.08 5.99 15.00
CA GLY A 52 -6.25 7.42 15.28
C GLY A 52 -5.38 8.36 14.45
N VAL A 53 -4.71 7.86 13.40
CA VAL A 53 -3.97 8.71 12.46
C VAL A 53 -4.96 9.49 11.59
N ASP A 54 -4.81 10.81 11.53
CA ASP A 54 -5.58 11.63 10.60
C ASP A 54 -5.25 11.27 9.15
N GLU A 55 -6.27 10.98 8.34
CA GLU A 55 -6.14 10.59 6.94
C GLU A 55 -5.27 11.56 6.12
N SER A 56 -5.35 12.87 6.38
CA SER A 56 -4.56 13.90 5.67
C SER A 56 -3.07 13.90 6.03
N LYS A 57 -2.69 13.19 7.09
CA LYS A 57 -1.29 13.00 7.53
C LYS A 57 -0.67 11.71 6.98
N ILE A 58 -1.40 10.95 6.17
CA ILE A 58 -0.89 9.73 5.54
C ILE A 58 -0.41 10.06 4.13
N VAL A 59 0.86 9.73 3.86
CA VAL A 59 1.48 9.81 2.54
C VAL A 59 1.88 8.40 2.12
N MET A 60 1.21 7.88 1.10
CA MET A 60 1.57 6.64 0.43
C MET A 60 2.72 6.90 -0.56
N LEU A 61 3.84 6.21 -0.38
CA LEU A 61 5.02 6.25 -1.23
C LEU A 61 5.17 4.91 -1.95
N CYS A 62 5.20 4.95 -3.28
CA CYS A 62 5.44 3.78 -4.12
C CYS A 62 6.37 4.12 -5.28
N LEU A 63 6.97 3.10 -5.90
CA LEU A 63 7.81 3.29 -7.09
C LEU A 63 6.93 3.26 -8.34
N ILE A 64 6.10 2.23 -8.43
CA ILE A 64 5.21 1.98 -9.57
C ILE A 64 3.79 1.83 -9.06
N ALA A 65 2.84 2.43 -9.78
CA ALA A 65 1.42 2.31 -9.48
C ALA A 65 0.61 1.96 -10.73
N ALA A 66 -0.47 1.21 -10.54
CA ALA A 66 -1.49 1.01 -11.57
C ALA A 66 -2.68 1.96 -11.34
N PRO A 67 -3.34 2.46 -12.40
CA PRO A 67 -4.51 3.34 -12.29
C PRO A 67 -5.61 2.77 -11.39
N GLU A 68 -5.85 1.46 -11.44
CA GLU A 68 -6.84 0.77 -10.64
C GLU A 68 -6.57 0.90 -9.14
N GLY A 69 -5.31 0.74 -8.72
CA GLY A 69 -4.88 0.89 -7.34
C GLY A 69 -5.00 2.34 -6.86
N ILE A 70 -4.58 3.29 -7.69
CA ILE A 70 -4.71 4.74 -7.41
C ILE A 70 -6.18 5.10 -7.19
N HIS A 71 -7.06 4.73 -8.14
CA HIS A 71 -8.48 5.02 -8.05
C HIS A 71 -9.12 4.37 -6.82
N LYS A 72 -8.73 3.15 -6.48
CA LYS A 72 -9.23 2.47 -5.29
C LYS A 72 -8.85 3.21 -4.01
N VAL A 73 -7.59 3.61 -3.87
CA VAL A 73 -7.10 4.37 -2.71
C VAL A 73 -7.87 5.69 -2.59
N PHE A 74 -7.95 6.50 -3.64
CA PHE A 74 -8.62 7.80 -3.58
C PHE A 74 -10.15 7.69 -3.41
N ARG A 75 -10.77 6.61 -3.87
CA ARG A 75 -12.20 6.36 -3.64
C ARG A 75 -12.49 6.05 -2.18
N SER A 76 -11.60 5.34 -1.50
CA SER A 76 -11.75 4.99 -0.09
C SER A 76 -11.23 6.06 0.87
N PHE A 77 -10.15 6.75 0.49
CA PHE A 77 -9.39 7.67 1.34
C PHE A 77 -8.96 8.92 0.55
N PRO A 78 -9.91 9.84 0.26
CA PRO A 78 -9.67 10.98 -0.62
C PRO A 78 -8.66 12.02 -0.09
N LYS A 79 -8.33 11.99 1.21
CA LYS A 79 -7.38 12.93 1.83
C LYS A 79 -5.94 12.40 1.87
N VAL A 80 -5.74 11.11 1.60
CA VAL A 80 -4.39 10.51 1.51
C VAL A 80 -3.64 11.11 0.33
N LYS A 81 -2.34 11.34 0.50
CA LYS A 81 -1.46 11.72 -0.62
C LYS A 81 -0.78 10.49 -1.16
N VAL A 82 -0.81 10.28 -2.47
CA VAL A 82 -0.04 9.23 -3.15
C VAL A 82 1.09 9.91 -3.92
N VAL A 83 2.32 9.46 -3.67
CA VAL A 83 3.52 9.85 -4.43
C VAL A 83 4.07 8.59 -5.06
N THR A 84 4.20 8.60 -6.39
CA THR A 84 4.75 7.49 -7.18
C THR A 84 5.75 8.03 -8.19
N SER A 85 6.71 7.20 -8.60
CA SER A 85 7.67 7.58 -9.64
C SER A 85 7.10 7.34 -11.04
N GLU A 86 6.32 6.27 -11.20
CA GLU A 86 5.73 5.86 -12.47
C GLU A 86 4.29 5.37 -12.29
N ILE A 87 3.49 5.54 -13.34
CA ILE A 87 2.13 4.98 -13.46
C ILE A 87 2.11 4.10 -14.69
N ASP A 88 1.96 2.79 -14.48
CA ASP A 88 1.93 1.78 -15.52
C ASP A 88 0.51 1.52 -16.04
N GLN A 89 0.37 0.65 -17.05
CA GLN A 89 -0.85 0.60 -17.85
C GLN A 89 -2.05 0.04 -17.07
N ARG A 90 -1.86 -1.08 -16.38
CA ARG A 90 -2.93 -1.83 -15.71
C ARG A 90 -2.37 -2.89 -14.78
N VAL A 91 -3.28 -3.52 -14.06
CA VAL A 91 -3.05 -4.82 -13.43
C VAL A 91 -3.53 -5.93 -14.38
N ASP A 92 -2.76 -7.00 -14.53
CA ASP A 92 -3.15 -8.17 -15.34
C ASP A 92 -3.98 -9.21 -14.56
N ASP A 93 -4.35 -10.31 -15.20
CA ASP A 93 -5.16 -11.38 -14.59
C ASP A 93 -4.43 -12.14 -13.46
N ASN A 94 -3.11 -11.99 -13.36
CA ASN A 94 -2.29 -12.54 -12.28
C ASN A 94 -2.08 -11.53 -11.14
N TYR A 95 -2.80 -10.40 -11.15
CA TYR A 95 -2.67 -9.32 -10.19
C TYR A 95 -1.32 -8.60 -10.19
N VAL A 96 -0.59 -8.66 -11.31
CA VAL A 96 0.71 -8.01 -11.48
C VAL A 96 0.54 -6.72 -12.28
N VAL A 97 1.26 -5.66 -11.89
CA VAL A 97 1.30 -4.42 -12.67
C VAL A 97 2.08 -4.65 -13.95
N VAL A 98 1.55 -4.20 -15.10
CA VAL A 98 2.20 -4.36 -16.41
C VAL A 98 2.40 -3.01 -17.13
N PRO A 99 3.58 -2.74 -17.73
CA PRO A 99 4.76 -3.61 -17.85
C PRO A 99 5.47 -3.96 -16.53
N GLY A 100 5.44 -3.07 -15.54
CA GLY A 100 5.83 -3.33 -14.16
C GLY A 100 7.28 -3.75 -13.95
N VAL A 101 7.51 -4.35 -12.77
CA VAL A 101 8.84 -4.83 -12.32
C VAL A 101 8.83 -6.31 -11.97
N GLY A 102 7.75 -7.05 -12.25
CA GLY A 102 7.55 -8.40 -11.73
C GLY A 102 7.42 -8.40 -10.21
N GLU A 103 7.83 -9.49 -9.56
CA GLU A 103 7.84 -9.61 -8.11
C GLU A 103 9.01 -8.76 -7.54
N PHE A 104 8.71 -7.67 -6.85
CA PHE A 104 9.72 -6.74 -6.33
C PHE A 104 10.53 -7.33 -5.17
N GLY A 105 9.89 -8.03 -4.24
CA GLY A 105 10.51 -8.67 -3.09
C GLY A 105 11.56 -9.72 -3.49
N ASP A 106 11.23 -10.65 -4.38
CA ASP A 106 12.12 -11.68 -4.90
C ASP A 106 13.36 -11.03 -5.55
N ARG A 107 13.13 -9.97 -6.35
CA ARG A 107 14.20 -9.22 -7.02
C ARG A 107 15.06 -8.40 -6.07
N TYR A 108 14.47 -7.82 -5.03
CA TYR A 108 15.17 -6.93 -4.10
C TYR A 108 15.95 -7.70 -3.04
N PHE A 109 15.37 -8.79 -2.52
CA PHE A 109 15.98 -9.62 -1.49
C PHE A 109 16.81 -10.78 -2.04
N CYS A 110 16.81 -10.99 -3.37
CA CYS A 110 17.48 -12.12 -4.02
C CYS A 110 17.08 -13.47 -3.39
N ALA A 111 15.78 -13.61 -3.11
CA ALA A 111 15.20 -14.79 -2.46
C ALA A 111 14.84 -15.88 -3.48
#